data_AF-A0A2R5ELQ1-F1
#
_entry.id   AF-A0A2R5ELQ1-F1
#
_cell.length_a   1.000
_cell.length_b   1.000
_cell.length_c   1.000
_cell.angle_alpha   90.00
_cell.angle_beta   90.00
_cell.angle_gamma   90.00
#
_symmetry.space_group_name_H-M   'P 1'
#
loop_
_entity.id
_entity.type
_entity.pdbx_description
1 polymer ?
#
loop_
_entity_poly.entity_id
_entity_poly.type
_entity_poly.pdbx_seq_one_letter_code
_entity_poly.pdbx_strand_id
1 'polypeptide(L)'
;MNDNKYQPSAPVPIPQPIRSDGAGGVDRGPRDVLRDMQNPDMLVPPKTDNGLLPNLRFSFSDTHMQLNHGGWSREITVRELPIATTLAGVNMYLKPGGVRELHWHQQAEWSYMLLGRARITAVDQNGRNFIADVGPGDLWYFPPGIPHSIQGLEEGCEFLLVFDDGAFSDLNTLSLSDWFAHTPKEVLSANFGVPESEFDGIPKEQVYIYQSTVPGSVASTAIQSPNGAVPLPFAHRLLAQPSMKMPGGSVRIVDSSVFPISKTIAAALVEIEPGGMRELHWHPNNDEWQYYLTGQGRMTVFGGEGNARTYDVRAGDVGYVPFAFGHYVQNTGTESLWFLEMFKSDRFEDVSLTQWMALTPHALVESNLNVSPALISKLNKVKQPVVKHPGYTYQNSHD
;
A
#
# COMPACT_ATOMS: atom_id res chain seq x y z
N MET A 1 -4.38 48.56 25.60
CA MET A 1 -5.53 47.67 25.34
C MET A 1 -5.72 47.62 23.85
N ASN A 2 -5.20 46.58 23.19
CA ASN A 2 -5.49 46.31 21.77
C ASN A 2 -6.38 45.07 21.75
N ASP A 3 -7.67 45.29 21.56
CA ASP A 3 -8.67 44.24 21.36
C ASP A 3 -8.43 43.58 20.00
N ASN A 4 -7.73 42.46 20.03
CA ASN A 4 -7.60 41.58 18.87
C ASN A 4 -8.92 40.81 18.73
N LYS A 5 -9.87 41.38 17.98
CA LYS A 5 -11.14 40.73 17.63
C LYS A 5 -10.85 39.52 16.75
N TYR A 6 -10.95 38.34 17.35
CA TYR A 6 -11.06 37.07 16.64
C TYR A 6 -12.27 37.18 15.70
N GLN A 7 -12.05 37.32 14.40
CA GLN A 7 -13.11 37.16 13.42
C GLN A 7 -13.37 35.64 13.32
N PRO A 8 -14.59 35.15 13.62
CA PRO A 8 -14.91 33.77 13.36
C PRO A 8 -14.83 33.55 11.85
N SER A 9 -14.05 32.55 11.43
CA SER A 9 -14.07 32.07 10.06
C SER A 9 -15.51 31.74 9.66
N ALA A 10 -15.87 32.06 8.42
CA ALA A 10 -17.19 31.69 7.89
C ALA A 10 -17.42 30.18 8.11
N PRO A 11 -18.62 29.74 8.53
CA PRO A 11 -18.90 28.33 8.74
C PRO A 11 -18.69 27.58 7.41
N VAL A 12 -17.87 26.52 7.46
CA VAL A 12 -17.69 25.62 6.31
C VAL A 12 -19.07 25.07 5.91
N PRO A 13 -19.48 25.19 4.63
CA PRO A 13 -20.77 24.66 4.19
C PRO A 13 -20.87 23.17 4.48
N ILE A 14 -21.97 22.74 5.11
CA ILE A 14 -22.23 21.32 5.38
C ILE A 14 -22.63 20.64 4.06
N PRO A 15 -21.87 19.65 3.57
CA PRO A 15 -22.15 19.02 2.28
C PRO A 15 -23.48 18.24 2.31
N GLN A 16 -24.20 18.27 1.20
CA GLN A 16 -25.49 17.61 1.04
C GLN A 16 -25.41 16.61 -0.12
N PRO A 17 -26.11 15.47 -0.05
CA PRO A 17 -26.21 14.53 -1.15
C PRO A 17 -27.17 15.05 -2.23
N ILE A 18 -26.81 16.19 -2.83
CA ILE A 18 -27.57 16.86 -3.89
C ILE A 18 -26.62 17.09 -5.05
N ARG A 19 -26.94 16.48 -6.19
CA ARG A 19 -26.20 16.68 -7.43
C ARG A 19 -26.67 17.97 -8.12
N SER A 20 -25.80 18.54 -8.96
CA SER A 20 -26.07 19.78 -9.70
C SER A 20 -27.29 19.73 -10.64
N ASP A 21 -27.76 18.53 -11.02
CA ASP A 21 -28.99 18.34 -11.79
C ASP A 21 -30.27 18.29 -10.93
N GLY A 22 -30.14 18.54 -9.63
CA GLY A 22 -31.23 18.56 -8.66
C GLY A 22 -31.60 17.18 -8.10
N ALA A 23 -30.93 16.10 -8.52
CA ALA A 23 -31.13 14.79 -7.93
C ALA A 23 -30.60 14.73 -6.49
N GLY A 24 -31.34 14.06 -5.61
CA GLY A 24 -30.98 13.93 -4.18
C GLY A 24 -31.85 14.80 -3.27
N GLY A 25 -31.36 15.09 -2.06
CA GLY A 25 -32.10 15.86 -1.07
C GLY A 25 -31.25 16.25 0.14
N VAL A 26 -31.78 17.14 0.97
CA VAL A 26 -31.10 17.53 2.21
C VAL A 26 -31.13 16.37 3.20
N ASP A 27 -29.96 15.91 3.63
CA ASP A 27 -29.84 14.92 4.69
C ASP A 27 -29.92 15.63 6.06
N ARG A 28 -31.08 15.44 6.71
CA ARG A 28 -31.41 16.03 8.02
C ARG A 28 -31.17 15.05 9.18
N GLY A 29 -30.77 13.81 8.89
CA GLY A 29 -30.55 12.79 9.91
C GLY A 29 -29.25 13.02 10.71
N PRO A 30 -29.06 12.30 11.83
CA PRO A 30 -27.76 12.21 12.48
C PRO A 30 -26.73 11.58 11.52
N ARG A 31 -25.63 12.29 11.25
CA ARG A 31 -24.58 11.88 10.29
C ARG A 31 -23.20 12.38 10.70
N ASP A 32 -22.16 11.75 10.16
CA ASP A 32 -20.76 12.15 10.34
C ASP A 32 -20.33 13.10 9.22
N VAL A 33 -20.54 14.39 9.45
CA VAL A 33 -20.21 15.46 8.49
C VAL A 33 -18.72 15.47 8.12
N LEU A 34 -17.83 15.06 9.03
CA LEU A 34 -16.41 15.03 8.72
C LEU A 34 -16.09 13.91 7.72
N ARG A 35 -16.68 12.72 7.87
CA ARG A 35 -16.57 11.66 6.85
C ARG A 35 -17.21 12.05 5.53
N ASP A 36 -18.32 12.79 5.56
CA ASP A 36 -18.95 13.28 4.34
C ASP A 36 -18.05 14.25 3.56
N MET A 37 -17.38 15.16 4.27
CA MET A 37 -16.35 16.04 3.67
C MET A 37 -15.14 15.26 3.15
N GLN A 38 -14.89 14.07 3.67
CA GLN A 38 -13.84 13.19 3.18
C GLN A 38 -14.28 12.35 1.97
N ASN A 39 -15.57 12.21 1.72
CA ASN A 39 -16.08 11.37 0.64
C ASN A 39 -17.06 12.12 -0.28
N PRO A 40 -16.66 13.26 -0.90
CA PRO A 40 -17.55 14.04 -1.76
C PRO A 40 -18.10 13.24 -2.96
N ASP A 41 -17.29 12.41 -3.61
CA ASP A 41 -17.70 11.57 -4.74
C ASP A 41 -18.44 10.28 -4.29
N MET A 42 -18.46 9.95 -2.99
CA MET A 42 -19.40 8.93 -2.48
C MET A 42 -20.73 9.54 -1.99
N LEU A 43 -20.69 10.74 -1.42
CA LEU A 43 -21.88 11.45 -0.97
C LEU A 43 -22.70 11.96 -2.16
N VAL A 44 -22.03 12.50 -3.18
CA VAL A 44 -22.61 12.94 -4.45
C VAL A 44 -21.91 12.20 -5.59
N PRO A 45 -22.29 10.95 -5.87
CA PRO A 45 -21.63 10.16 -6.90
C PRO A 45 -21.73 10.74 -8.30
N PRO A 46 -20.73 10.49 -9.17
CA PRO A 46 -20.86 10.75 -10.59
C PRO A 46 -22.14 10.14 -11.14
N LYS A 47 -22.81 10.85 -12.06
CA LYS A 47 -24.04 10.34 -12.69
C LYS A 47 -23.86 9.02 -13.45
N THR A 48 -22.62 8.69 -13.78
CA THR A 48 -22.20 7.46 -14.46
C THR A 48 -22.05 6.27 -13.51
N ASP A 49 -22.03 6.47 -12.19
CA ASP A 49 -22.07 5.37 -11.24
C ASP A 49 -23.40 4.63 -11.34
N ASN A 50 -23.34 3.30 -11.29
CA ASN A 50 -24.50 2.45 -11.45
C ASN A 50 -24.26 1.06 -10.86
N GLY A 51 -25.34 0.43 -10.39
CA GLY A 51 -25.33 -0.95 -9.94
C GLY A 51 -24.64 -1.20 -8.60
N LEU A 52 -24.31 -2.47 -8.35
CA LEU A 52 -23.80 -2.94 -7.07
C LEU A 52 -22.35 -3.42 -7.23
N LEU A 53 -21.45 -2.71 -6.56
CA LEU A 53 -20.08 -3.15 -6.31
C LEU A 53 -19.87 -3.32 -4.80
N PRO A 54 -19.02 -4.28 -4.37
CA PRO A 54 -18.61 -4.38 -2.97
C PRO A 54 -17.88 -3.11 -2.53
N ASN A 55 -17.66 -2.93 -1.24
CA ASN A 55 -16.78 -1.86 -0.80
C ASN A 55 -15.34 -2.14 -1.31
N LEU A 56 -14.69 -1.13 -1.87
CA LEU A 56 -13.35 -1.23 -2.46
C LEU A 56 -12.32 -0.35 -1.73
N ARG A 57 -12.69 0.25 -0.60
CA ARG A 57 -11.84 1.15 0.17
C ARG A 57 -11.98 0.93 1.67
N PHE A 58 -10.87 0.93 2.40
CA PHE A 58 -10.88 0.95 3.86
C PHE A 58 -9.76 1.86 4.39
N SER A 59 -9.91 2.42 5.59
CA SER A 59 -8.90 3.31 6.17
C SER A 59 -8.18 2.64 7.35
N PHE A 60 -6.85 2.76 7.42
CA PHE A 60 -6.09 2.32 8.60
C PHE A 60 -6.47 3.12 9.87
N SER A 61 -7.14 4.25 9.73
CA SER A 61 -7.66 5.01 10.89
C SER A 61 -8.86 4.32 11.55
N ASP A 62 -9.52 3.40 10.84
CA ASP A 62 -10.70 2.67 11.32
C ASP A 62 -10.35 1.27 11.88
N THR A 63 -9.07 0.93 11.96
CA THR A 63 -8.59 -0.38 12.43
C THR A 63 -8.21 -0.37 13.92
N HIS A 64 -8.20 -1.55 14.54
CA HIS A 64 -7.64 -1.71 15.89
C HIS A 64 -6.13 -1.38 15.92
N MET A 65 -5.69 -0.71 16.98
CA MET A 65 -4.27 -0.42 17.25
C MET A 65 -3.72 -1.37 18.29
N GLN A 66 -2.71 -2.15 17.91
CA GLN A 66 -1.93 -2.94 18.85
C GLN A 66 -0.73 -2.11 19.33
N LEU A 67 -0.68 -1.84 20.64
CA LEU A 67 0.33 -0.97 21.25
C LEU A 67 1.28 -1.78 22.12
N ASN A 68 2.59 -1.62 21.90
CA ASN A 68 3.64 -2.31 22.61
C ASN A 68 4.72 -1.33 23.11
N HIS A 69 5.54 -1.75 24.06
CA HIS A 69 6.55 -0.85 24.64
C HIS A 69 7.60 -0.35 23.61
N GLY A 70 7.83 -1.10 22.52
CA GLY A 70 8.74 -0.73 21.43
C GLY A 70 8.11 -0.12 20.18
N GLY A 71 6.78 -0.01 20.10
CA GLY A 71 6.12 0.37 18.85
C GLY A 71 4.62 0.09 18.82
N TRP A 72 4.03 0.13 17.63
CA TRP A 72 2.64 -0.25 17.39
C TRP A 72 2.46 -0.86 16.01
N SER A 73 1.36 -1.58 15.83
CA SER A 73 0.91 -2.11 14.54
C SER A 73 -0.61 -2.00 14.41
N ARG A 74 -1.07 -2.04 13.18
CA ARG A 74 -2.48 -2.14 12.79
C ARG A 74 -2.57 -2.77 11.41
N GLU A 75 -3.68 -3.44 11.11
CA GLU A 75 -3.81 -4.25 9.91
C GLU A 75 -5.15 -4.02 9.18
N ILE A 76 -5.10 -4.12 7.85
CA ILE A 76 -6.27 -4.24 6.98
C ILE A 76 -6.14 -5.57 6.26
N THR A 77 -7.08 -6.45 6.55
CA THR A 77 -7.13 -7.81 6.03
C THR A 77 -8.48 -8.03 5.34
N VAL A 78 -8.76 -9.25 4.89
CA VAL A 78 -10.09 -9.66 4.42
C VAL A 78 -11.20 -9.46 5.46
N ARG A 79 -10.86 -9.30 6.75
CA ARG A 79 -11.84 -8.98 7.81
C ARG A 79 -12.38 -7.55 7.69
N GLU A 80 -11.51 -6.61 7.31
CA GLU A 80 -11.83 -5.19 7.19
C GLU A 80 -12.30 -4.85 5.77
N LEU A 81 -11.63 -5.43 4.76
CA LEU A 81 -11.94 -5.23 3.35
C LEU A 81 -12.15 -6.60 2.66
N PRO A 82 -13.35 -7.20 2.73
CA PRO A 82 -13.58 -8.59 2.31
C PRO A 82 -13.34 -8.91 0.84
N ILE A 83 -13.27 -7.89 -0.03
CA ILE A 83 -12.91 -8.07 -1.43
C ILE A 83 -11.40 -8.34 -1.61
N ALA A 84 -10.57 -7.85 -0.68
CA ALA A 84 -9.12 -7.95 -0.72
C ALA A 84 -8.64 -9.34 -0.27
N THR A 85 -8.84 -10.34 -1.11
CA THR A 85 -8.53 -11.75 -0.80
C THR A 85 -7.09 -12.13 -1.15
N THR A 86 -6.44 -11.41 -2.06
CA THR A 86 -5.09 -11.74 -2.55
C THR A 86 -3.97 -11.15 -1.72
N LEU A 87 -4.20 -10.01 -1.08
CA LEU A 87 -3.20 -9.26 -0.33
C LEU A 87 -3.81 -8.68 0.96
N ALA A 88 -3.02 -8.64 2.03
CA ALA A 88 -3.32 -7.95 3.28
C ALA A 88 -2.21 -6.96 3.62
N GLY A 89 -2.53 -5.88 4.35
CA GLY A 89 -1.58 -4.83 4.70
C GLY A 89 -1.45 -4.64 6.20
N VAL A 90 -0.23 -4.42 6.68
CA VAL A 90 0.07 -4.01 8.07
C VAL A 90 0.81 -2.69 8.02
N ASN A 91 0.35 -1.69 8.78
CA ASN A 91 1.11 -0.48 9.03
C ASN A 91 1.72 -0.59 10.43
N MET A 92 3.04 -0.50 10.49
CA MET A 92 3.80 -0.73 11.71
C MET A 92 4.79 0.39 11.96
N TYR A 93 4.94 0.74 13.23
CA TYR A 93 5.90 1.71 13.74
C TYR A 93 6.76 1.08 14.83
N LEU A 94 8.05 1.37 14.79
CA LEU A 94 9.00 1.04 15.85
C LEU A 94 9.67 2.32 16.35
N LYS A 95 9.76 2.44 17.68
CA LYS A 95 10.55 3.49 18.34
C LYS A 95 12.04 3.35 17.99
N PRO A 96 12.88 4.35 18.29
CA PRO A 96 14.33 4.16 18.27
C PRO A 96 14.76 2.94 19.09
N GLY A 97 15.41 1.96 18.46
CA GLY A 97 15.78 0.68 19.07
C GLY A 97 14.61 -0.27 19.35
N GLY A 98 13.37 0.07 18.98
CA GLY A 98 12.24 -0.84 19.03
C GLY A 98 12.44 -2.00 18.07
N VAL A 99 12.03 -3.20 18.47
CA VAL A 99 12.25 -4.44 17.73
C VAL A 99 10.92 -5.11 17.43
N ARG A 100 10.67 -5.42 16.15
CA ARG A 100 9.80 -6.53 15.76
C ARG A 100 10.61 -7.81 15.89
N GLU A 101 10.13 -8.69 16.77
CA GLU A 101 10.80 -9.93 17.17
C GLU A 101 11.26 -10.77 15.97
N LEU A 102 12.28 -11.61 16.16
CA LEU A 102 12.59 -12.70 15.23
C LEU A 102 11.37 -13.60 15.05
N HIS A 103 10.90 -13.71 13.82
CA HIS A 103 9.73 -14.50 13.47
C HIS A 103 9.79 -14.97 12.02
N TRP A 104 8.85 -15.84 11.65
CA TRP A 104 8.56 -16.18 10.26
C TRP A 104 7.05 -16.39 10.08
N HIS A 105 6.60 -16.52 8.84
CA HIS A 105 5.21 -16.78 8.49
C HIS A 105 5.15 -17.54 7.15
N GLN A 106 3.98 -18.09 6.84
CA GLN A 106 3.76 -18.90 5.62
C GLN A 106 3.72 -18.04 4.36
N GLN A 107 3.31 -16.78 4.50
CA GLN A 107 3.18 -15.80 3.42
C GLN A 107 4.55 -15.23 3.05
N ALA A 108 4.68 -14.71 1.83
CA ALA A 108 5.73 -13.76 1.52
C ALA A 108 5.41 -12.41 2.17
N GLU A 109 6.44 -11.66 2.56
CA GLU A 109 6.31 -10.28 3.04
C GLU A 109 7.03 -9.35 2.06
N TRP A 110 6.34 -8.33 1.58
CA TRP A 110 6.90 -7.20 0.85
C TRP A 110 6.70 -5.93 1.67
N SER A 111 7.61 -4.96 1.58
CA SER A 111 7.46 -3.71 2.33
C SER A 111 7.78 -2.45 1.55
N TYR A 112 7.29 -1.34 2.09
CA TYR A 112 7.71 0.01 1.74
C TYR A 112 8.01 0.81 3.01
N MET A 113 9.24 1.31 3.13
CA MET A 113 9.64 2.18 4.24
C MET A 113 9.03 3.58 4.08
N LEU A 114 8.15 3.97 5.01
CA LEU A 114 7.45 5.26 4.99
C LEU A 114 8.30 6.35 5.62
N LEU A 115 8.80 6.10 6.83
CA LEU A 115 9.54 7.06 7.64
C LEU A 115 10.69 6.39 8.39
N GLY A 116 11.74 7.17 8.66
CA GLY A 116 12.89 6.75 9.45
C GLY A 116 13.71 5.63 8.82
N ARG A 117 14.44 4.87 9.65
CA ARG A 117 15.28 3.75 9.19
C ARG A 117 15.15 2.56 10.11
N ALA A 118 15.27 1.37 9.52
CA ALA A 118 15.30 0.11 10.22
C ALA A 118 16.52 -0.72 9.80
N ARG A 119 17.00 -1.57 10.71
CA ARG A 119 17.83 -2.72 10.37
C ARG A 119 16.94 -3.94 10.21
N ILE A 120 17.11 -4.64 9.09
CA ILE A 120 16.50 -5.93 8.85
C ILE A 120 17.56 -7.03 8.92
N THR A 121 17.14 -8.21 9.38
CA THR A 121 17.95 -9.43 9.32
C THR A 121 17.14 -10.57 8.74
N ALA A 122 17.79 -11.50 8.06
CA ALA A 122 17.17 -12.74 7.61
C ALA A 122 18.20 -13.87 7.48
N VAL A 123 17.74 -15.12 7.55
CA VAL A 123 18.55 -16.32 7.32
C VAL A 123 17.82 -17.26 6.36
N ASP A 124 18.47 -17.63 5.26
CA ASP A 124 17.86 -18.53 4.28
C ASP A 124 18.00 -20.02 4.65
N GLN A 125 17.32 -20.87 3.89
CA GLN A 125 17.30 -22.33 4.09
C GLN A 125 18.67 -23.02 3.97
N ASN A 126 19.67 -22.34 3.41
CA ASN A 126 21.04 -22.83 3.31
C ASN A 126 21.94 -22.25 4.43
N GLY A 127 21.36 -21.60 5.43
CA GLY A 127 22.08 -21.00 6.55
C GLY A 127 22.92 -19.77 6.16
N ARG A 128 22.55 -19.07 5.07
CA ARG A 128 23.19 -17.82 4.65
C ARG A 128 22.41 -16.66 5.22
N ASN A 129 23.09 -15.68 5.80
CA ASN A 129 22.43 -14.54 6.41
C ASN A 129 22.44 -13.30 5.50
N PHE A 130 21.51 -12.41 5.79
CA PHE A 130 21.41 -11.08 5.20
C PHE A 130 21.14 -10.08 6.31
N ILE A 131 21.88 -8.96 6.32
CA ILE A 131 21.71 -7.86 7.26
C ILE A 131 21.83 -6.57 6.45
N ALA A 132 20.83 -5.69 6.55
CA ALA A 132 20.84 -4.41 5.85
C ALA A 132 20.10 -3.34 6.64
N ASP A 133 20.54 -2.09 6.47
CA ASP A 133 19.78 -0.92 6.89
C ASP A 133 18.94 -0.43 5.70
N VAL A 134 17.66 -0.12 5.95
CA VAL A 134 16.68 0.38 4.97
C VAL A 134 16.13 1.72 5.44
N GLY A 135 15.89 2.64 4.50
CA GLY A 135 15.37 3.98 4.78
C GLY A 135 14.16 4.36 3.91
N PRO A 136 13.69 5.62 3.98
CA PRO A 136 12.43 6.02 3.33
C PRO A 136 12.45 5.75 1.83
N GLY A 137 11.43 5.04 1.35
CA GLY A 137 11.28 4.60 -0.03
C GLY A 137 12.15 3.41 -0.45
N ASP A 138 12.88 2.79 0.48
CA ASP A 138 13.45 1.46 0.28
C ASP A 138 12.39 0.39 0.54
N LEU A 139 12.64 -0.80 0.00
CA LEU A 139 11.80 -2.00 0.12
C LEU A 139 12.60 -3.12 0.78
N TRP A 140 11.88 -4.07 1.35
CA TRP A 140 12.37 -5.43 1.47
C TRP A 140 11.36 -6.44 0.94
N TYR A 141 11.85 -7.66 0.70
CA TYR A 141 11.02 -8.81 0.42
C TYR A 141 11.61 -10.03 1.12
N PHE A 142 10.79 -10.70 1.94
CA PHE A 142 11.11 -11.97 2.55
C PHE A 142 10.29 -13.08 1.90
N PRO A 143 10.93 -14.10 1.30
CA PRO A 143 10.21 -15.25 0.77
C PRO A 143 9.45 -16.02 1.88
N PRO A 144 8.42 -16.79 1.49
CA PRO A 144 7.66 -17.66 2.41
C PRO A 144 8.57 -18.47 3.35
N GLY A 145 8.29 -18.40 4.65
CA GLY A 145 8.97 -19.20 5.67
C GLY A 145 10.41 -18.77 6.00
N ILE A 146 10.95 -17.71 5.39
CA ILE A 146 12.29 -17.20 5.72
C ILE A 146 12.22 -16.39 7.02
N PRO A 147 12.93 -16.79 8.09
CA PRO A 147 12.92 -16.05 9.35
C PRO A 147 13.67 -14.73 9.22
N HIS A 148 13.11 -13.70 9.87
CA HIS A 148 13.62 -12.34 9.81
C HIS A 148 13.29 -11.54 11.08
N SER A 149 13.86 -10.36 11.19
CA SER A 149 13.55 -9.37 12.23
C SER A 149 13.70 -7.94 11.71
N ILE A 150 13.11 -6.99 12.43
CA ILE A 150 13.16 -5.57 12.10
C ILE A 150 13.46 -4.79 13.38
N GLN A 151 14.43 -3.89 13.32
CA GLN A 151 14.81 -3.04 14.45
C GLN A 151 14.93 -1.58 14.02
N GLY A 152 14.21 -0.67 14.70
CA GLY A 152 14.32 0.77 14.45
C GLY A 152 15.71 1.31 14.79
N LEU A 153 16.24 2.18 13.93
CA LEU A 153 17.53 2.88 14.16
C LEU A 153 17.34 4.13 15.02
N GLU A 154 18.25 5.11 14.94
CA GLU A 154 18.27 6.28 15.84
C GLU A 154 16.97 7.10 15.79
N GLU A 155 16.34 7.19 14.63
CA GLU A 155 15.11 7.95 14.41
C GLU A 155 13.82 7.12 14.56
N GLY A 156 13.94 5.81 14.82
CA GLY A 156 12.82 4.87 14.71
C GLY A 156 12.40 4.65 13.25
N CYS A 157 11.24 4.04 13.05
CA CYS A 157 10.72 3.81 11.70
C CYS A 157 9.20 3.62 11.68
N GLU A 158 8.61 3.93 10.53
CA GLU A 158 7.25 3.52 10.16
C GLU A 158 7.28 2.95 8.74
N PHE A 159 6.56 1.87 8.53
CA PHE A 159 6.55 1.15 7.26
C PHE A 159 5.22 0.47 7.00
N LEU A 160 4.99 0.17 5.72
CA LEU A 160 3.92 -0.68 5.25
C LEU A 160 4.49 -2.07 4.97
N LEU A 161 3.85 -3.10 5.50
CA LEU A 161 4.04 -4.50 5.13
C LEU A 161 2.85 -4.96 4.31
N VAL A 162 3.10 -5.81 3.32
CA VAL A 162 2.08 -6.42 2.47
C VAL A 162 2.37 -7.91 2.37
N PHE A 163 1.35 -8.71 2.65
CA PHE A 163 1.42 -10.17 2.68
C PHE A 163 0.60 -10.75 1.54
N ASP A 164 1.11 -11.79 0.89
CA ASP A 164 0.49 -12.45 -0.28
C ASP A 164 -0.70 -13.37 0.06
N ASP A 165 -1.46 -13.01 1.09
CA ASP A 165 -2.70 -13.67 1.51
C ASP A 165 -3.61 -12.67 2.23
N GLY A 166 -4.82 -12.43 1.72
CA GLY A 166 -5.79 -11.53 2.34
C GLY A 166 -6.26 -12.00 3.72
N ALA A 167 -6.11 -13.29 4.04
CA ALA A 167 -6.48 -13.85 5.34
C ALA A 167 -5.38 -13.72 6.40
N PHE A 168 -4.22 -13.13 6.07
CA PHE A 168 -3.12 -12.92 7.00
C PHE A 168 -3.58 -12.17 8.27
N SER A 169 -2.85 -12.37 9.36
CA SER A 169 -2.90 -11.51 10.54
C SER A 169 -1.51 -11.47 11.17
N ASP A 170 -1.06 -10.27 11.55
CA ASP A 170 0.26 -10.06 12.18
C ASP A 170 0.36 -10.74 13.56
N LEU A 171 -0.78 -11.11 14.15
CA LEU A 171 -0.85 -11.90 15.37
C LEU A 171 -0.62 -13.40 15.17
N ASN A 172 -0.65 -13.89 13.93
CA ASN A 172 -0.50 -15.31 13.59
C ASN A 172 0.90 -15.66 13.07
N THR A 173 1.88 -14.79 13.27
CA THR A 173 3.28 -15.10 12.95
C THR A 173 3.85 -16.15 13.90
N LEU A 174 4.85 -16.89 13.45
CA LEU A 174 5.59 -17.86 14.24
C LEU A 174 6.81 -17.17 14.85
N SER A 175 6.71 -16.78 16.12
CA SER A 175 7.72 -16.01 16.84
C SER A 175 8.72 -16.91 17.58
N LEU A 176 9.98 -16.47 17.67
CA LEU A 176 11.06 -17.23 18.31
C LEU A 176 10.75 -17.55 19.79
N SER A 177 10.35 -16.53 20.56
CA SER A 177 10.04 -16.67 21.98
C SER A 177 8.83 -17.55 22.23
N ASP A 178 7.80 -17.46 21.38
CA ASP A 178 6.60 -18.30 21.49
C ASP A 178 6.90 -19.77 21.22
N TRP A 179 7.74 -20.05 20.22
CA TRP A 179 8.17 -21.41 19.94
C TRP A 179 9.01 -21.99 21.09
N PHE A 180 9.92 -21.19 21.67
CA PHE A 180 10.67 -21.59 22.86
C PHE A 180 9.75 -21.84 24.06
N ALA A 181 8.78 -20.96 24.31
CA ALA A 181 7.83 -21.08 25.41
C ALA A 181 6.98 -22.36 25.33
N HIS A 182 6.69 -22.82 24.11
CA HIS A 182 5.88 -24.00 23.83
C HIS A 182 6.70 -25.23 23.41
N THR A 183 8.01 -25.24 23.71
CA THR A 183 8.88 -26.40 23.52
C THR A 183 9.35 -26.91 24.89
N PRO A 184 9.25 -28.22 25.19
CA PRO A 184 9.74 -28.75 26.46
C PRO A 184 11.23 -28.44 26.69
N LYS A 185 11.61 -28.09 27.92
CA LYS A 185 12.98 -27.68 28.25
C LYS A 185 14.00 -28.78 27.98
N GLU A 186 13.62 -30.04 28.18
CA GLU A 186 14.46 -31.19 27.87
C GLU A 186 14.75 -31.30 26.36
N VAL A 187 13.81 -30.89 25.50
CA VAL A 187 14.01 -30.84 24.04
C VAL A 187 14.91 -29.68 23.65
N LEU A 188 14.72 -28.49 24.25
CA LEU A 188 15.63 -27.34 24.06
C LEU A 188 17.05 -27.70 24.51
N SER A 189 17.19 -28.30 25.69
CA SER A 189 18.45 -28.79 26.24
C SER A 189 19.14 -29.76 25.28
N ALA A 190 18.41 -30.76 24.78
CA ALA A 190 18.94 -31.71 23.80
C ALA A 190 19.37 -31.03 22.48
N ASN A 191 18.62 -30.04 22.00
CA ASN A 191 18.93 -29.32 20.75
C ASN A 191 20.17 -28.42 20.86
N PHE A 192 20.31 -27.69 21.97
CA PHE A 192 21.38 -26.70 22.17
C PHE A 192 22.61 -27.24 22.91
N GLY A 193 22.52 -28.43 23.52
CA GLY A 193 23.63 -29.06 24.25
C GLY A 193 23.98 -28.35 25.56
N VAL A 194 23.01 -27.69 26.20
CA VAL A 194 23.17 -26.95 27.47
C VAL A 194 22.17 -27.46 28.52
N PRO A 195 22.43 -27.32 29.84
CA PRO A 195 21.49 -27.75 30.89
C PRO A 195 20.11 -27.07 30.79
N GLU A 196 19.04 -27.75 31.21
CA GLU A 196 17.67 -27.20 31.21
C GLU A 196 17.54 -25.86 31.96
N SER A 197 18.38 -25.62 32.97
CA SER A 197 18.40 -24.38 33.76
C SER A 197 18.76 -23.14 32.93
N GLU A 198 19.46 -23.29 31.80
CA GLU A 198 19.75 -22.17 30.90
C GLU A 198 18.47 -21.62 30.23
N PHE A 199 17.38 -22.38 30.26
CA PHE A 199 16.08 -21.96 29.72
C PHE A 199 15.11 -21.48 30.81
N ASP A 200 15.54 -21.29 32.06
CA ASP A 200 14.66 -20.82 33.15
C ASP A 200 14.17 -19.37 32.95
N GLY A 201 14.92 -18.57 32.19
CA GLY A 201 14.62 -17.16 31.92
C GLY A 201 13.88 -16.89 30.60
N ILE A 202 13.50 -17.91 29.83
CA ILE A 202 12.81 -17.68 28.55
C ILE A 202 11.43 -17.01 28.78
N PRO A 203 10.96 -16.16 27.86
CA PRO A 203 9.60 -15.65 27.89
C PRO A 203 8.57 -16.79 27.91
N LYS A 204 7.39 -16.54 28.50
CA LYS A 204 6.29 -17.52 28.59
C LYS A 204 5.32 -17.46 27.41
N GLU A 205 5.44 -16.43 26.59
CA GLU A 205 4.59 -16.12 25.45
C GLU A 205 5.41 -15.26 24.46
N GLN A 206 4.87 -15.03 23.27
CA GLN A 206 5.50 -14.14 22.29
C GLN A 206 5.80 -12.74 22.87
N VAL A 207 6.99 -12.20 22.56
CA VAL A 207 7.32 -10.80 22.91
C VAL A 207 6.88 -9.82 21.82
N TYR A 208 6.72 -10.28 20.58
CA TYR A 208 6.14 -9.60 19.42
C TYR A 208 6.83 -8.28 19.04
N ILE A 209 6.53 -7.19 19.75
CA ILE A 209 7.22 -5.91 19.66
C ILE A 209 7.72 -5.53 21.06
N TYR A 210 9.02 -5.30 21.18
CA TYR A 210 9.65 -4.91 22.45
C TYR A 210 10.66 -3.79 22.27
N GLN A 211 11.01 -3.12 23.37
CA GLN A 211 11.98 -2.05 23.36
C GLN A 211 13.39 -2.61 23.60
N SER A 212 14.34 -2.29 22.72
CA SER A 212 15.77 -2.56 22.89
C SER A 212 16.58 -1.26 22.80
N THR A 213 17.90 -1.36 22.85
CA THR A 213 18.81 -0.24 22.51
C THR A 213 18.95 -0.11 21.00
N VAL A 214 19.23 1.08 20.51
CA VAL A 214 19.59 1.30 19.09
C VAL A 214 20.82 0.43 18.75
N PRO A 215 20.79 -0.35 17.66
CA PRO A 215 21.91 -1.20 17.31
C PRO A 215 23.11 -0.38 16.83
N GLY A 216 24.33 -0.95 16.92
CA GLY A 216 25.53 -0.34 16.32
C GLY A 216 25.47 -0.33 14.79
N SER A 217 26.60 -0.06 14.12
CA SER A 217 26.67 -0.20 12.65
C SER A 217 26.42 -1.64 12.18
N VAL A 218 26.04 -1.82 10.91
CA VAL A 218 25.97 -3.15 10.28
C VAL A 218 27.31 -3.87 10.44
N ALA A 219 28.43 -3.20 10.18
CA ALA A 219 29.76 -3.78 10.31
C ALA A 219 30.08 -4.28 11.72
N SER A 220 29.62 -3.59 12.77
CA SER A 220 29.88 -4.00 14.16
C SER A 220 28.94 -5.09 14.66
N THR A 221 27.86 -5.39 13.94
CA THR A 221 26.85 -6.41 14.32
C THR A 221 26.77 -7.57 13.31
N ALA A 222 27.57 -7.51 12.25
CA ALA A 222 27.60 -8.53 11.22
C ALA A 222 28.12 -9.86 11.77
N ILE A 223 27.36 -10.92 11.53
CA ILE A 223 27.78 -12.30 11.80
C ILE A 223 28.23 -12.91 10.47
N GLN A 224 29.43 -13.48 10.43
CA GLN A 224 29.90 -14.18 9.23
C GLN A 224 29.25 -15.57 9.16
N SER A 225 28.43 -15.80 8.13
CA SER A 225 27.95 -17.16 7.84
C SER A 225 29.06 -17.99 7.17
N PRO A 226 29.34 -19.22 7.63
CA PRO A 226 30.25 -20.13 6.94
C PRO A 226 29.74 -20.56 5.56
N ASN A 227 28.44 -20.39 5.28
CA ASN A 227 27.79 -20.74 4.02
C ASN A 227 27.78 -19.56 3.02
N GLY A 228 28.38 -18.43 3.38
CA GLY A 228 28.43 -17.21 2.57
C GLY A 228 27.16 -16.35 2.70
N ALA A 229 27.03 -15.38 1.81
CA ALA A 229 25.89 -14.47 1.75
C ALA A 229 24.77 -15.03 0.86
N VAL A 230 23.54 -14.57 1.09
CA VAL A 230 22.40 -14.85 0.19
C VAL A 230 22.72 -14.40 -1.25
N PRO A 231 22.31 -15.16 -2.28
CA PRO A 231 22.66 -14.88 -3.68
C PRO A 231 21.84 -13.71 -4.27
N LEU A 232 20.64 -13.47 -3.74
CA LEU A 232 19.80 -12.33 -4.08
C LEU A 232 19.60 -11.51 -2.81
N PRO A 233 19.80 -10.18 -2.86
CA PRO A 233 19.58 -9.32 -1.70
C PRO A 233 18.08 -9.29 -1.35
N PHE A 234 17.76 -9.14 -0.07
CA PHE A 234 16.36 -9.02 0.40
C PHE A 234 15.91 -7.57 0.56
N ALA A 235 16.78 -6.59 0.26
CA ALA A 235 16.45 -5.16 0.27
C ALA A 235 16.64 -4.55 -1.12
N HIS A 236 15.84 -3.52 -1.44
CA HIS A 236 15.90 -2.82 -2.72
C HIS A 236 15.65 -1.32 -2.56
N ARG A 237 16.41 -0.49 -3.27
CA ARG A 237 16.27 0.97 -3.21
C ARG A 237 15.35 1.48 -4.31
N LEU A 238 14.05 1.49 -4.09
CA LEU A 238 13.06 1.86 -5.12
C LEU A 238 13.26 3.29 -5.61
N LEU A 239 13.45 4.26 -4.71
CA LEU A 239 13.61 5.66 -5.10
C LEU A 239 14.93 5.96 -5.83
N ALA A 240 15.93 5.09 -5.72
CA ALA A 240 17.17 5.19 -6.48
C ALA A 240 17.00 4.79 -7.96
N GLN A 241 15.88 4.14 -8.31
CA GLN A 241 15.56 3.84 -9.69
C GLN A 241 15.14 5.10 -10.46
N PRO A 242 15.50 5.23 -11.75
CA PRO A 242 14.92 6.23 -12.62
C PRO A 242 13.40 6.07 -12.70
N SER A 243 12.65 7.14 -12.47
CA SER A 243 11.20 7.16 -12.70
C SER A 243 10.88 7.30 -14.19
N MET A 244 9.86 6.60 -14.66
CA MET A 244 9.17 6.97 -15.89
C MET A 244 8.43 8.29 -15.63
N LYS A 245 8.82 9.37 -16.30
CA LYS A 245 8.20 10.69 -16.17
C LYS A 245 7.23 10.95 -17.32
N MET A 246 6.05 11.45 -16.99
CA MET A 246 4.97 11.78 -17.91
C MET A 246 4.41 13.17 -17.57
N PRO A 247 3.59 13.79 -18.43
CA PRO A 247 3.08 15.15 -18.19
C PRO A 247 2.27 15.31 -16.89
N GLY A 248 1.68 14.23 -16.37
CA GLY A 248 0.86 14.27 -15.15
C GLY A 248 1.54 13.76 -13.89
N GLY A 249 2.80 13.33 -13.95
CA GLY A 249 3.51 12.77 -12.79
C GLY A 249 4.52 11.70 -13.17
N SER A 250 4.74 10.74 -12.29
CA SER A 250 5.81 9.76 -12.45
C SER A 250 5.46 8.37 -11.92
N VAL A 251 6.09 7.34 -12.48
CA VAL A 251 5.90 5.94 -12.05
C VAL A 251 7.25 5.25 -11.90
N ARG A 252 7.41 4.46 -10.84
CA ARG A 252 8.50 3.49 -10.67
C ARG A 252 7.92 2.10 -10.45
N ILE A 253 8.23 1.17 -11.35
CA ILE A 253 7.77 -0.21 -11.28
C ILE A 253 8.86 -1.06 -10.62
N VAL A 254 8.45 -1.95 -9.72
CA VAL A 254 9.31 -2.95 -9.11
C VAL A 254 8.61 -4.30 -9.17
N ASP A 255 9.22 -5.26 -9.85
CA ASP A 255 8.75 -6.63 -9.96
C ASP A 255 9.96 -7.58 -9.96
N SER A 256 9.74 -8.87 -10.20
CA SER A 256 10.82 -9.87 -10.18
C SER A 256 11.89 -9.69 -11.29
N SER A 257 11.71 -8.78 -12.24
CA SER A 257 12.76 -8.42 -13.21
C SER A 257 13.69 -7.31 -12.72
N VAL A 258 13.22 -6.49 -11.78
CA VAL A 258 13.98 -5.38 -11.17
C VAL A 258 14.51 -5.76 -9.79
N PHE A 259 13.69 -6.46 -9.01
CA PHE A 259 14.01 -6.95 -7.68
C PHE A 259 13.82 -8.48 -7.64
N PRO A 260 14.82 -9.27 -8.09
CA PRO A 260 14.59 -10.66 -8.48
C PRO A 260 14.11 -11.62 -7.40
N ILE A 261 14.28 -11.30 -6.12
CA ILE A 261 13.75 -12.09 -5.01
C ILE A 261 12.22 -11.94 -4.84
N SER A 262 11.64 -10.82 -5.27
CA SER A 262 10.22 -10.49 -5.14
C SER A 262 9.39 -11.27 -6.15
N LYS A 263 9.11 -12.55 -5.84
CA LYS A 263 8.48 -13.50 -6.77
C LYS A 263 6.96 -13.54 -6.70
N THR A 264 6.35 -13.10 -5.62
CA THR A 264 4.89 -13.16 -5.46
C THR A 264 4.24 -11.79 -5.32
N ILE A 265 5.03 -10.72 -5.21
CA ILE A 265 4.54 -9.35 -5.13
C ILE A 265 5.27 -8.49 -6.17
N ALA A 266 4.49 -7.88 -7.06
CA ALA A 266 4.91 -6.81 -7.97
C ALA A 266 4.22 -5.52 -7.53
N ALA A 267 4.86 -4.38 -7.75
CA ALA A 267 4.32 -3.09 -7.36
C ALA A 267 4.74 -1.94 -8.28
N ALA A 268 4.02 -0.84 -8.19
CA ALA A 268 4.41 0.44 -8.75
C ALA A 268 4.19 1.57 -7.74
N LEU A 269 5.17 2.45 -7.60
CA LEU A 269 5.01 3.73 -6.91
C LEU A 269 4.60 4.78 -7.94
N VAL A 270 3.41 5.35 -7.74
CA VAL A 270 2.79 6.30 -8.65
C VAL A 270 2.67 7.66 -7.99
N GLU A 271 3.12 8.68 -8.70
CA GLU A 271 2.88 10.08 -8.42
C GLU A 271 1.91 10.65 -9.45
N ILE A 272 0.86 11.30 -8.96
CA ILE A 272 -0.06 12.08 -9.79
C ILE A 272 -0.01 13.53 -9.31
N GLU A 273 0.55 14.42 -10.12
CA GLU A 273 0.58 15.85 -9.85
C GLU A 273 -0.84 16.45 -9.81
N PRO A 274 -1.05 17.63 -9.19
CA PRO A 274 -2.33 18.32 -9.21
C PRO A 274 -2.91 18.48 -10.61
N GLY A 275 -4.18 18.09 -10.78
CA GLY A 275 -4.89 18.08 -12.06
C GLY A 275 -4.49 16.96 -13.02
N GLY A 276 -3.56 16.07 -12.62
CA GLY A 276 -3.20 14.85 -13.34
C GLY A 276 -4.12 13.66 -12.99
N MET A 277 -3.91 12.55 -13.70
CA MET A 277 -4.66 11.31 -13.49
C MET A 277 -3.83 10.10 -13.94
N ARG A 278 -3.83 9.01 -13.14
CA ARG A 278 -3.48 7.66 -13.61
C ARG A 278 -4.52 7.26 -14.65
N GLU A 279 -4.09 7.06 -15.89
CA GLU A 279 -5.00 6.92 -17.04
C GLU A 279 -5.98 5.75 -16.91
N LEU A 280 -7.02 5.73 -17.75
CA LEU A 280 -7.95 4.62 -17.84
C LEU A 280 -7.22 3.34 -18.29
N HIS A 281 -7.24 2.31 -17.45
CA HIS A 281 -6.55 1.05 -17.70
C HIS A 281 -7.18 -0.10 -16.91
N TRP A 282 -6.64 -1.30 -17.08
CA TRP A 282 -6.88 -2.46 -16.23
C TRP A 282 -5.64 -3.35 -16.16
N HIS A 283 -5.64 -4.29 -15.21
CA HIS A 283 -4.58 -5.27 -15.04
C HIS A 283 -5.03 -6.65 -15.56
N PRO A 284 -4.27 -7.29 -16.48
CA PRO A 284 -4.67 -8.54 -17.13
C PRO A 284 -4.20 -9.80 -16.38
N ASN A 285 -3.56 -9.66 -15.22
CA ASN A 285 -2.92 -10.77 -14.52
C ASN A 285 -3.42 -11.01 -13.08
N ASN A 286 -3.77 -9.98 -12.31
CA ASN A 286 -4.23 -10.12 -10.93
C ASN A 286 -5.10 -8.94 -10.48
N ASP A 287 -5.67 -9.05 -9.28
CA ASP A 287 -6.26 -7.92 -8.57
C ASP A 287 -5.18 -6.91 -8.18
N GLU A 288 -5.57 -5.63 -8.11
CA GLU A 288 -4.73 -4.55 -7.60
C GLU A 288 -5.13 -4.21 -6.17
N TRP A 289 -4.16 -4.26 -5.26
CA TRP A 289 -4.26 -3.71 -3.91
C TRP A 289 -3.51 -2.39 -3.86
N GLN A 290 -4.10 -1.37 -3.25
CA GLN A 290 -3.56 0.00 -3.26
C GLN A 290 -3.28 0.49 -1.85
N TYR A 291 -2.23 1.30 -1.69
CA TYR A 291 -2.02 2.08 -0.48
C TYR A 291 -1.71 3.54 -0.80
N TYR A 292 -2.51 4.45 -0.25
CA TYR A 292 -2.40 5.88 -0.50
C TYR A 292 -1.48 6.52 0.54
N LEU A 293 -0.33 7.03 0.07
CA LEU A 293 0.74 7.57 0.91
C LEU A 293 0.43 9.02 1.32
N THR A 294 0.11 9.87 0.35
CA THR A 294 -0.15 11.31 0.55
C THR A 294 -1.14 11.83 -0.48
N GLY A 295 -1.68 13.02 -0.22
CA GLY A 295 -2.63 13.68 -1.12
C GLY A 295 -4.04 13.07 -1.05
N GLN A 296 -4.85 13.45 -2.04
CA GLN A 296 -6.22 12.99 -2.18
C GLN A 296 -6.61 12.85 -3.65
N GLY A 297 -7.54 11.96 -3.92
CA GLY A 297 -8.08 11.72 -5.25
C GLY A 297 -9.41 11.00 -5.22
N ARG A 298 -9.83 10.56 -6.39
CA ARG A 298 -10.95 9.64 -6.56
C ARG A 298 -10.60 8.54 -7.54
N MET A 299 -11.17 7.37 -7.33
CA MET A 299 -11.06 6.22 -8.19
C MET A 299 -12.45 5.73 -8.59
N THR A 300 -12.70 5.57 -9.88
CA THR A 300 -13.88 4.85 -10.36
C THR A 300 -13.47 3.48 -10.83
N VAL A 301 -14.19 2.45 -10.38
CA VAL A 301 -13.98 1.06 -10.79
C VAL A 301 -15.19 0.59 -11.60
N PHE A 302 -14.93 0.06 -12.79
CA PHE A 302 -15.90 -0.50 -13.72
C PHE A 302 -15.81 -2.04 -13.73
N GLY A 303 -16.90 -2.68 -13.28
CA GLY A 303 -16.97 -4.13 -13.10
C GLY A 303 -17.71 -4.89 -14.20
N GLY A 304 -17.97 -4.27 -15.35
CA GLY A 304 -18.78 -4.87 -16.42
C GLY A 304 -20.29 -4.75 -16.18
N GLU A 305 -21.09 -5.11 -17.19
CA GLU A 305 -22.57 -5.07 -17.14
C GLU A 305 -23.16 -3.69 -16.79
N GLY A 306 -22.38 -2.63 -16.99
CA GLY A 306 -22.75 -1.27 -16.59
C GLY A 306 -22.60 -0.97 -15.10
N ASN A 307 -21.99 -1.88 -14.31
CA ASN A 307 -21.65 -1.61 -12.92
C ASN A 307 -20.40 -0.72 -12.84
N ALA A 308 -20.53 0.42 -12.16
CA ALA A 308 -19.43 1.33 -11.88
C ALA A 308 -19.66 2.05 -10.55
N ARG A 309 -18.58 2.24 -9.78
CA ARG A 309 -18.65 3.00 -8.53
C ARG A 309 -17.38 3.79 -8.28
N THR A 310 -17.56 5.00 -7.76
CA THR A 310 -16.51 5.96 -7.44
C THR A 310 -16.25 6.01 -5.93
N TYR A 311 -14.98 6.07 -5.55
CA TYR A 311 -14.50 6.14 -4.17
C TYR A 311 -13.49 7.28 -4.04
N ASP A 312 -13.67 8.12 -3.04
CA ASP A 312 -12.65 9.10 -2.64
C ASP A 312 -11.52 8.39 -1.90
N VAL A 313 -10.27 8.73 -2.22
CA VAL A 313 -9.07 8.10 -1.67
C VAL A 313 -8.12 9.16 -1.14
N ARG A 314 -7.41 8.85 -0.06
CA ARG A 314 -6.53 9.79 0.65
C ARG A 314 -5.46 9.05 1.46
N ALA A 315 -4.48 9.80 1.96
CA ALA A 315 -3.43 9.28 2.84
C ALA A 315 -3.97 8.34 3.94
N GLY A 316 -3.39 7.14 4.03
CA GLY A 316 -3.77 6.11 5.02
C GLY A 316 -4.91 5.18 4.59
N ASP A 317 -5.49 5.39 3.40
CA ASP A 317 -6.47 4.47 2.84
C ASP A 317 -5.82 3.33 2.06
N VAL A 318 -6.51 2.19 2.09
CA VAL A 318 -6.31 1.03 1.23
C VAL A 318 -7.42 1.00 0.19
N GLY A 319 -7.04 0.84 -1.07
CA GLY A 319 -7.96 0.62 -2.19
C GLY A 319 -7.83 -0.78 -2.78
N TYR A 320 -8.83 -1.22 -3.53
CA TYR A 320 -8.80 -2.52 -4.22
C TYR A 320 -9.51 -2.46 -5.57
N VAL A 321 -8.89 -3.02 -6.60
CA VAL A 321 -9.50 -3.18 -7.93
C VAL A 321 -9.46 -4.64 -8.33
N PRO A 322 -10.63 -5.31 -8.45
CA PRO A 322 -10.66 -6.70 -8.86
C PRO A 322 -10.03 -6.94 -10.23
N PHE A 323 -9.54 -8.16 -10.43
CA PHE A 323 -8.89 -8.60 -11.66
C PHE A 323 -9.69 -8.17 -12.91
N ALA A 324 -8.98 -7.51 -13.84
CA ALA A 324 -9.47 -7.00 -15.11
C ALA A 324 -10.58 -5.92 -15.04
N PHE A 325 -10.88 -5.37 -13.86
CA PHE A 325 -11.83 -4.26 -13.76
C PHE A 325 -11.16 -2.97 -14.28
N GLY A 326 -11.89 -2.24 -15.13
CA GLY A 326 -11.42 -0.99 -15.69
C GLY A 326 -11.45 0.11 -14.64
N HIS A 327 -10.39 0.92 -14.54
CA HIS A 327 -10.35 1.97 -13.54
C HIS A 327 -9.40 3.12 -13.93
N TYR A 328 -9.48 4.20 -13.14
CA TYR A 328 -8.55 5.32 -13.15
C TYR A 328 -8.39 5.85 -11.73
N VAL A 329 -7.31 6.58 -11.47
CA VAL A 329 -7.13 7.34 -10.22
C VAL A 329 -6.84 8.79 -10.57
N GLN A 330 -7.71 9.70 -10.15
CA GLN A 330 -7.61 11.13 -10.48
C GLN A 330 -7.25 11.93 -9.23
N ASN A 331 -6.25 12.81 -9.35
CA ASN A 331 -5.91 13.73 -8.26
C ASN A 331 -6.97 14.85 -8.20
N THR A 332 -7.65 14.95 -7.06
CA THR A 332 -8.71 15.94 -6.79
C THR A 332 -8.22 17.07 -5.87
N GLY A 333 -6.98 16.97 -5.37
CA GLY A 333 -6.37 17.91 -4.46
C GLY A 333 -5.43 18.92 -5.13
N THR A 334 -4.76 19.70 -4.28
CA THR A 334 -3.79 20.73 -4.67
C THR A 334 -2.33 20.30 -4.50
N GLU A 335 -2.11 19.12 -3.92
CA GLU A 335 -0.79 18.50 -3.71
C GLU A 335 -0.68 17.22 -4.54
N SER A 336 0.53 16.71 -4.76
CA SER A 336 0.71 15.42 -5.46
C SER A 336 0.06 14.28 -4.66
N LEU A 337 -0.69 13.44 -5.37
CA LEU A 337 -1.19 12.18 -4.86
C LEU A 337 -0.13 11.10 -5.09
N TRP A 338 0.37 10.52 -4.00
CA TRP A 338 1.31 9.40 -4.04
C TRP A 338 0.63 8.15 -3.53
N PHE A 339 0.74 7.05 -4.29
CA PHE A 339 0.19 5.77 -3.88
C PHE A 339 0.99 4.61 -4.47
N LEU A 340 0.83 3.44 -3.87
CA LEU A 340 1.37 2.18 -4.35
C LEU A 340 0.26 1.38 -5.02
N GLU A 341 0.53 0.83 -6.19
CA GLU A 341 -0.22 -0.25 -6.85
C GLU A 341 0.51 -1.56 -6.54
N MET A 342 -0.14 -2.59 -5.99
CA MET A 342 0.50 -3.87 -5.61
C MET A 342 -0.33 -5.05 -6.07
N PHE A 343 0.35 -6.12 -6.49
CA PHE A 343 -0.25 -7.26 -7.14
C PHE A 343 0.35 -8.55 -6.59
N LYS A 344 -0.49 -9.58 -6.36
CA LYS A 344 0.00 -10.93 -6.09
C LYS A 344 0.48 -11.59 -7.38
N SER A 345 1.62 -11.13 -7.88
CA SER A 345 2.19 -11.47 -9.20
C SER A 345 3.71 -11.34 -9.16
N ASP A 346 4.40 -12.05 -10.05
CA ASP A 346 5.84 -11.88 -10.26
C ASP A 346 6.18 -10.71 -11.19
N ARG A 347 5.19 -10.23 -11.98
CA ARG A 347 5.31 -9.14 -12.96
C ARG A 347 4.24 -8.06 -12.76
N PHE A 348 4.62 -6.81 -13.03
CA PHE A 348 3.66 -5.72 -13.23
C PHE A 348 3.19 -5.73 -14.69
N GLU A 349 1.87 -5.74 -14.91
CA GLU A 349 1.28 -5.73 -16.25
C GLU A 349 0.02 -4.87 -16.26
N ASP A 350 -0.12 -3.96 -17.22
CA ASP A 350 -1.35 -3.20 -17.43
C ASP A 350 -1.69 -3.04 -18.91
N VAL A 351 -2.97 -2.90 -19.21
CA VAL A 351 -3.48 -2.57 -20.54
C VAL A 351 -4.10 -1.19 -20.51
N SER A 352 -3.51 -0.27 -21.27
CA SER A 352 -3.94 1.11 -21.38
C SER A 352 -5.07 1.25 -22.40
N LEU A 353 -6.16 1.93 -22.02
CA LEU A 353 -7.29 2.18 -22.91
C LEU A 353 -6.87 3.00 -24.13
N THR A 354 -6.10 4.08 -23.94
CA THR A 354 -5.67 4.94 -25.05
C THR A 354 -4.78 4.18 -26.02
N GLN A 355 -3.85 3.37 -25.50
CA GLN A 355 -2.95 2.58 -26.33
C GLN A 355 -3.69 1.48 -27.10
N TRP A 356 -4.62 0.78 -26.45
CA TRP A 356 -5.43 -0.24 -27.10
C TRP A 356 -6.25 0.35 -28.26
N MET A 357 -6.94 1.48 -28.02
CA MET A 357 -7.69 2.17 -29.06
C MET A 357 -6.77 2.67 -30.19
N ALA A 358 -5.60 3.22 -29.87
CA ALA A 358 -4.63 3.72 -30.85
C ALA A 358 -4.05 2.64 -31.78
N LEU A 359 -4.07 1.38 -31.32
CA LEU A 359 -3.53 0.22 -32.03
C LEU A 359 -4.63 -0.65 -32.65
N THR A 360 -5.90 -0.25 -32.51
CA THR A 360 -7.05 -0.90 -33.14
C THR A 360 -7.44 -0.13 -34.41
N PRO A 361 -7.93 -0.78 -35.49
CA PRO A 361 -8.42 -0.06 -36.67
C PRO A 361 -9.40 1.05 -36.29
N HIS A 362 -9.09 2.29 -36.65
CA HIS A 362 -9.83 3.46 -36.17
C HIS A 362 -11.32 3.42 -36.53
N ALA A 363 -11.65 2.93 -37.74
CA ALA A 363 -13.05 2.77 -38.15
C ALA A 363 -13.85 1.85 -37.20
N LEU A 364 -13.20 0.83 -36.62
CA LEU A 364 -13.84 -0.04 -35.63
C LEU A 364 -14.09 0.73 -34.31
N VAL A 365 -13.07 1.45 -33.82
CA VAL A 365 -13.18 2.29 -32.61
C VAL A 365 -14.28 3.35 -32.77
N GLU A 366 -14.29 4.04 -33.90
CA GLU A 366 -15.31 5.03 -34.26
C GLU A 366 -16.71 4.41 -34.27
N SER A 367 -16.87 3.23 -34.88
CA SER A 367 -18.17 2.54 -34.94
C SER A 367 -18.67 2.07 -33.57
N ASN A 368 -17.76 1.69 -32.66
CA ASN A 368 -18.11 1.23 -31.32
C ASN A 368 -18.55 2.37 -30.39
N LEU A 369 -17.87 3.53 -30.47
CA LEU A 369 -18.06 4.63 -29.52
C LEU A 369 -18.84 5.82 -30.10
N ASN A 370 -19.06 5.84 -31.43
CA ASN A 370 -19.63 6.97 -32.15
C ASN A 370 -18.89 8.30 -31.85
N VAL A 371 -17.55 8.22 -31.82
CA VAL A 371 -16.67 9.34 -31.46
C VAL A 371 -16.21 10.12 -32.69
N SER A 372 -15.86 11.39 -32.49
CA SER A 372 -15.38 12.24 -33.58
C SER A 372 -13.93 11.89 -33.97
N PRO A 373 -13.52 12.19 -35.22
CA PRO A 373 -12.13 12.09 -35.64
C PRO A 373 -11.16 12.90 -34.76
N ALA A 374 -11.66 13.94 -34.08
CA ALA A 374 -10.86 14.72 -33.15
C ALA A 374 -10.36 13.87 -31.98
N LEU A 375 -11.19 12.99 -31.40
CA LEU A 375 -10.74 12.06 -30.35
C LEU A 375 -9.71 11.07 -30.90
N ILE A 376 -10.00 10.48 -32.06
CA ILE A 376 -9.11 9.50 -32.71
C ILE A 376 -7.72 10.10 -32.94
N SER A 377 -7.64 11.36 -33.37
CA SER A 377 -6.35 12.07 -33.58
C SER A 377 -5.53 12.30 -32.30
N LYS A 378 -6.14 12.13 -31.11
CA LYS A 378 -5.50 12.31 -29.81
C LYS A 378 -5.05 11.00 -29.16
N LEU A 379 -5.43 9.85 -29.72
CA LEU A 379 -5.00 8.55 -29.22
C LEU A 379 -3.49 8.39 -29.34
N ASN A 380 -2.85 7.79 -28.33
CA ASN A 380 -1.41 7.63 -28.29
C ASN A 380 -1.02 6.15 -28.35
N LYS A 381 -0.17 5.78 -29.32
CA LYS A 381 0.35 4.41 -29.46
C LYS A 381 1.37 4.06 -28.37
N VAL A 382 1.97 5.07 -27.75
CA VAL A 382 2.89 4.92 -26.63
C VAL A 382 2.11 5.18 -25.35
N LYS A 383 2.09 4.19 -24.46
CA LYS A 383 1.44 4.27 -23.15
C LYS A 383 1.93 5.50 -22.37
N GLN A 384 1.02 6.19 -21.70
CA GLN A 384 1.31 7.32 -20.81
C GLN A 384 0.59 7.07 -19.48
N PRO A 385 1.19 6.32 -18.54
CA PRO A 385 0.47 5.84 -17.35
C PRO A 385 -0.16 6.97 -16.53
N VAL A 386 0.48 8.13 -16.47
CA VAL A 386 -0.04 9.31 -15.78
C VAL A 386 -0.14 10.48 -16.76
N VAL A 387 -1.35 10.98 -16.96
CA VAL A 387 -1.68 12.00 -17.95
C VAL A 387 -2.07 13.33 -17.29
N LYS A 388 -1.79 14.41 -17.99
CA LYS A 388 -2.29 15.76 -17.69
C LYS A 388 -2.38 16.54 -18.99
N HIS A 389 -3.54 17.13 -19.24
CA HIS A 389 -3.83 17.85 -20.47
C HIS A 389 -4.30 19.27 -20.13
N PRO A 390 -3.59 20.32 -20.57
CA PRO A 390 -4.00 21.70 -20.31
C PRO A 390 -5.44 21.97 -20.75
N GLY A 391 -6.24 22.54 -19.85
CA GLY A 391 -7.67 22.82 -20.10
C GLY A 391 -8.61 21.62 -19.93
N TYR A 392 -8.09 20.41 -19.71
CA TYR A 392 -8.86 19.18 -19.50
C TYR A 392 -8.41 18.49 -18.20
N THR A 393 -8.38 19.25 -17.12
CA THR A 393 -7.99 18.78 -15.78
C THR A 393 -9.22 18.63 -14.90
N TYR A 394 -9.08 17.96 -13.76
CA TYR A 394 -10.10 18.01 -12.72
C TYR A 394 -10.40 19.48 -12.36
N GLN A 395 -11.68 19.84 -12.43
CA GLN A 395 -12.21 21.09 -11.90
C GLN A 395 -13.19 20.70 -10.82
N ASN A 396 -13.02 21.24 -9.62
CA ASN A 396 -13.96 21.01 -8.53
C ASN A 396 -15.28 21.70 -8.91
N SER A 397 -16.21 20.98 -9.54
CA SER A 397 -17.46 21.54 -10.05
C SER A 397 -18.53 21.70 -8.96
N HIS A 398 -18.11 21.85 -7.70
CA HIS A 398 -18.97 21.96 -6.52
C HIS A 398 -19.07 23.38 -5.96
N ASP A 399 -18.52 24.38 -6.66
CA ASP A 399 -18.72 25.80 -6.36
C ASP A 399 -19.95 26.38 -7.08
#